data_AF-A0A9K3CYP3-F1
#
_entry.id   AF-A0A9K3CYP3-F1
#
_cell.length_a   1.000
_cell.length_b   1.000
_cell.length_c   1.000
_cell.angle_alpha   90.00
_cell.angle_beta   90.00
_cell.angle_gamma   90.00
#
_symmetry.space_group_name_H-M   'P 1'
#
loop_
_entity.id
_entity.type
_entity.pdbx_description
1 polymer ?
#
loop_
_entity_poly.entity_id
_entity_poly.type
_entity_poly.pdbx_seq_one_letter_code
_entity_poly.pdbx_strand_id
1 'polypeptide(L)'
;MKGLFWSKIRDEQVDGTLWEDIGEKDLAIDTTFLDELFTSKRKAPAASAAPTPAQEEAAAAKSKVMTVLDSDRSRAIAILLSRIKMGFDTIAEAVIKMDETALSAENVEALAVGAPTSEELMQLEDVTQEEKGRLARPEQFCIAMGTVPRLKMRLDAWAYKLKFEQAIDDIRPHIETYLLSLRLAEHARRWHHFLRVVLTVGNYMNGTTLRGGAYGFKLDTLMKLTETKDTTNKRTLLHCVVKLCTKMDAKYFSRRQSELKEWNAYRALMADPEADGEALDAMRTDQMGKEWPILGFVDEFVPLAASKRISIAQDEIDYKALNKNFNMCKGALRAVPKGEGDRFHEVLTPFTEYAEGVLESTGKRMEKINGDYQEIATLYAENPAKVSVEDFLWGLADFVAVVKQCMAENEADREAAAKEKKRLLARQRVSDMREEAKAEEEEGAKGKGKGREGARDRGTAATLKPDRSRRAPNKRGSATLPAKGQGKKDAAEKGLIDDLIANLADGGTFRNTNRRRRTKK
;
A
#
# COMPACT_ATOMS: atom_id res chain seq x y z
N MET A 1 23.32 42.65 -18.84
CA MET A 1 23.18 41.17 -18.96
C MET A 1 21.90 40.69 -18.29
N LYS A 2 21.44 39.48 -18.61
CA LYS A 2 20.43 38.76 -17.82
C LYS A 2 21.00 38.57 -16.42
N GLY A 3 20.26 39.00 -15.40
CA GLY A 3 20.70 38.86 -14.01
C GLY A 3 20.69 37.41 -13.54
N LEU A 4 21.63 37.06 -12.66
CA LEU A 4 21.61 35.82 -11.89
C LEU A 4 20.74 36.03 -10.63
N PHE A 5 19.70 35.22 -10.45
CA PHE A 5 18.77 35.32 -9.33
C PHE A 5 19.23 34.43 -8.16
N TRP A 6 20.26 34.87 -7.43
CA TRP A 6 20.76 34.18 -6.23
C TRP A 6 20.20 34.74 -4.92
N SER A 7 20.06 33.88 -3.91
CA SER A 7 19.71 34.27 -2.55
C SER A 7 20.98 34.60 -1.78
N LYS A 8 21.23 35.90 -1.54
CA LYS A 8 22.44 36.35 -0.84
C LYS A 8 22.41 35.95 0.64
N ILE A 9 23.55 35.51 1.15
CA ILE A 9 23.78 35.36 2.59
C ILE A 9 24.02 36.76 3.16
N ARG A 10 23.46 37.06 4.34
CA ARG A 10 23.72 38.35 5.01
C ARG A 10 25.15 38.39 5.53
N ASP A 11 25.76 39.57 5.53
CA ASP A 11 27.17 39.74 5.89
C ASP A 11 27.49 39.18 7.29
N GLU A 12 26.57 39.32 8.26
CA GLU A 12 26.76 38.82 9.64
C GLU A 12 26.72 37.29 9.75
N GLN A 13 26.33 36.59 8.68
CA GLN A 13 26.25 35.13 8.62
C GLN A 13 27.44 34.52 7.88
N VAL A 14 28.41 35.34 7.43
CA VAL A 14 29.59 34.88 6.68
C VAL A 14 30.67 34.35 7.62
N ASP A 15 30.84 34.95 8.80
CA ASP A 15 31.84 34.58 9.79
C ASP A 15 31.71 33.10 10.21
N GLY A 16 32.82 32.36 10.14
CA GLY A 16 32.90 30.93 10.44
C GLY A 16 32.29 30.01 9.36
N THR A 17 31.95 30.54 8.19
CA THR A 17 31.48 29.75 7.04
C THR A 17 32.55 29.63 5.97
N LEU A 18 32.36 28.68 5.05
CA LEU A 18 33.23 28.52 3.88
C LEU A 18 33.41 29.80 3.05
N TRP A 19 32.42 30.70 3.08
CA TRP A 19 32.43 31.95 2.32
C TRP A 19 33.39 33.00 2.89
N GLU A 20 33.84 32.83 4.13
CA GLU A 20 34.92 33.64 4.73
C GLU A 20 36.27 33.36 4.04
N ASP A 21 36.51 32.09 3.68
CA ASP A 21 37.78 31.62 3.11
C ASP A 21 37.82 31.62 1.57
N ILE A 22 36.67 31.59 0.89
CA ILE A 22 36.59 31.57 -0.58
C ILE A 22 36.20 32.96 -1.10
N GLY A 23 37.20 33.75 -1.48
CA GLY A 23 37.04 35.06 -2.10
C GLY A 23 37.40 35.12 -3.59
N GLU A 24 37.00 36.19 -4.27
CA GLU A 24 37.23 36.41 -5.72
C GLU A 24 38.70 36.75 -6.07
N LYS A 25 39.54 37.01 -5.06
CA LYS A 25 40.87 37.63 -5.21
C LYS A 25 41.86 36.84 -6.08
N ASP A 26 41.65 35.53 -6.23
CA ASP A 26 42.55 34.63 -6.97
C ASP A 26 41.95 34.10 -8.29
N LEU A 27 40.79 34.62 -8.74
CA LEU A 27 40.08 34.15 -9.93
C LEU A 27 40.11 35.18 -11.07
N ALA A 28 41.02 34.99 -12.02
CA ALA A 28 41.03 35.74 -13.27
C ALA A 28 40.10 35.09 -14.31
N ILE A 29 38.84 35.52 -14.34
CA ILE A 29 37.84 35.06 -15.33
C ILE A 29 37.77 36.07 -16.48
N ASP A 30 37.97 35.60 -17.72
CA ASP A 30 37.68 36.41 -18.92
C ASP A 30 36.17 36.65 -19.00
N THR A 31 35.74 37.90 -18.87
CA THR A 31 34.32 38.27 -18.82
C THR A 31 33.73 38.60 -20.19
N THR A 32 34.56 38.67 -21.24
CA THR A 32 34.13 39.07 -22.58
C THR A 32 33.07 38.13 -23.17
N PHE A 33 33.22 36.82 -22.96
CA PHE A 33 32.24 35.83 -23.42
C PHE A 33 30.90 35.95 -22.67
N LEU A 34 30.92 36.38 -21.39
CA LEU A 34 29.70 36.56 -20.59
C LEU A 34 28.87 37.74 -21.12
N ASP A 35 29.53 38.82 -21.52
CA ASP A 35 28.89 39.96 -22.17
C ASP A 35 28.23 39.56 -23.49
N GLU A 36 28.90 38.74 -24.31
CA GLU A 36 28.34 38.26 -25.59
C GLU A 36 27.13 37.33 -25.40
N LEU A 37 27.22 36.37 -24.47
CA LEU A 37 26.22 35.31 -24.31
C LEU A 37 25.02 35.73 -23.46
N PHE A 38 25.24 36.59 -22.46
CA PHE A 38 24.21 36.92 -21.47
C PHE A 38 23.71 38.36 -21.57
N THR A 39 24.15 39.17 -22.53
CA THR A 39 23.51 40.47 -22.78
C THR A 39 22.10 40.29 -23.36
N SER A 40 21.11 40.85 -22.65
CA SER A 40 19.72 40.85 -23.09
C SER A 40 19.60 41.62 -24.41
N LYS A 41 19.40 40.91 -25.54
CA LYS A 41 19.05 41.51 -26.82
C LYS A 41 17.72 42.25 -26.66
N ARG A 42 17.73 43.57 -26.47
CA ARG A 42 16.57 44.40 -26.78
C ARG A 42 16.29 44.21 -28.27
N LYS A 43 15.06 43.85 -28.64
CA LYS A 43 14.63 43.88 -30.04
C LYS A 43 14.91 45.29 -30.56
N ALA A 44 15.81 45.42 -31.53
CA ALA A 44 15.92 46.63 -32.31
C ALA A 44 14.55 46.91 -32.96
N PRO A 45 14.08 48.17 -32.98
CA PRO A 45 12.91 48.50 -33.79
C PRO A 45 13.26 48.16 -35.24
N ALA A 46 12.38 47.40 -35.91
CA ALA A 46 12.49 47.21 -37.34
C ALA A 46 12.50 48.59 -38.01
N ALA A 47 13.39 48.77 -38.98
CA ALA A 47 13.50 50.00 -39.76
C ALA A 47 12.18 50.30 -40.49
N SER A 48 11.32 51.09 -39.84
CA SER A 48 10.31 51.90 -40.50
C SER A 48 10.78 53.35 -40.48
N ALA A 49 10.56 54.04 -41.59
CA ALA A 49 10.93 55.42 -41.87
C ALA A 49 10.82 56.37 -40.65
N ALA A 50 11.71 57.37 -40.63
CA ALA A 50 11.83 58.37 -39.58
C ALA A 50 10.46 58.82 -39.03
N PRO A 51 10.24 58.77 -37.70
CA PRO A 51 8.99 59.19 -37.11
C PRO A 51 8.83 60.70 -37.27
N THR A 52 7.68 61.13 -37.79
CA THR A 52 7.28 62.54 -37.77
C THR A 52 7.10 63.05 -36.33
N PRO A 53 7.23 64.36 -36.04
CA PRO A 53 7.09 64.92 -34.69
C PRO A 53 5.80 64.51 -33.94
N ALA A 54 4.72 64.22 -34.68
CA ALA A 54 3.46 63.70 -34.14
C ALA A 54 3.55 62.27 -33.56
N GLN A 55 4.50 61.45 -34.02
CA GLN A 55 4.76 60.11 -33.47
C GLN A 55 5.68 60.15 -32.24
N GLU A 56 6.48 61.20 -32.09
CA GLU A 56 7.26 61.47 -30.88
C GLU A 56 6.36 61.98 -29.74
N GLU A 57 5.37 62.81 -30.05
CA GLU A 57 4.29 63.16 -29.10
C GLU A 57 3.42 61.96 -28.73
N ALA A 58 3.09 61.08 -29.68
CA ALA A 58 2.30 59.86 -29.40
C ALA A 58 3.09 58.78 -28.62
N ALA A 59 4.42 58.72 -28.77
CA ALA A 59 5.28 57.82 -28.00
C ALA A 59 5.58 58.38 -26.59
N ALA A 60 5.72 59.70 -26.44
CA ALA A 60 5.77 60.37 -25.15
C ALA A 60 4.42 60.27 -24.39
N ALA A 61 3.30 60.14 -25.13
CA ALA A 61 1.96 59.92 -24.59
C ALA A 61 1.65 58.45 -24.19
N LYS A 62 2.53 57.48 -24.46
CA LYS A 62 2.46 56.15 -23.81
C LYS A 62 3.02 56.28 -22.40
N SER A 63 2.20 56.90 -21.56
CA SER A 63 2.39 57.25 -20.15
C SER A 63 3.36 56.34 -19.39
N LYS A 64 4.38 56.94 -18.75
CA LYS A 64 5.11 56.39 -17.60
C LYS A 64 4.12 55.66 -16.68
N VAL A 65 4.12 54.33 -16.75
CA VAL A 65 3.40 53.47 -15.82
C VAL A 65 4.19 53.49 -14.51
N MET A 66 3.55 53.92 -13.44
CA MET A 66 4.16 54.07 -12.13
C MET A 66 4.08 52.74 -11.38
N THR A 67 5.22 52.24 -10.91
CA THR A 67 5.33 51.04 -10.09
C THR A 67 5.72 51.43 -8.68
N VAL A 68 4.99 50.93 -7.69
CA VAL A 68 5.23 51.21 -6.26
C VAL A 68 5.73 49.96 -5.56
N LEU A 69 5.19 48.80 -5.96
CA LEU A 69 5.62 47.51 -5.43
C LEU A 69 7.00 47.14 -5.96
N ASP A 70 7.72 46.31 -5.21
CA ASP A 70 8.99 45.75 -5.69
C ASP A 70 8.77 44.91 -6.95
N SER A 71 9.83 44.77 -7.76
CA SER A 71 9.73 44.14 -9.06
C SER A 71 9.32 42.66 -9.00
N ASP A 72 9.64 41.94 -7.93
CA ASP A 72 9.34 40.52 -7.83
C ASP A 72 7.90 40.31 -7.38
N ARG A 73 7.42 41.12 -6.43
CA ARG A 73 6.02 41.16 -6.01
C ARG A 73 5.10 41.59 -7.15
N SER A 74 5.45 42.66 -7.85
CA SER A 74 4.72 43.13 -9.03
C SER A 74 4.62 42.03 -10.10
N ARG A 75 5.71 41.29 -10.34
CA ARG A 75 5.72 40.14 -11.27
C ARG A 75 4.83 38.99 -10.77
N ALA A 76 4.88 38.65 -9.48
CA ALA A 76 4.06 37.58 -8.90
C ALA A 76 2.57 37.88 -9.03
N ILE A 77 2.14 39.11 -8.72
CA ILE A 77 0.76 39.55 -8.87
C ILE A 77 0.37 39.57 -10.36
N ALA A 78 1.24 40.06 -11.26
CA ALA A 78 0.95 40.02 -12.69
C ALA A 78 0.72 38.59 -13.23
N ILE A 79 1.49 37.61 -12.74
CA ILE A 79 1.28 36.19 -13.07
C ILE A 79 -0.08 35.71 -12.56
N LEU A 80 -0.44 36.04 -11.31
CA LEU A 80 -1.75 35.72 -10.75
C LEU A 80 -2.89 36.30 -11.60
N LEU A 81 -2.80 37.58 -11.96
CA LEU A 81 -3.81 38.27 -12.76
C LEU A 81 -3.93 37.71 -14.18
N SER A 82 -2.87 37.09 -14.71
CA SER A 82 -2.94 36.40 -16.00
C SER A 82 -3.82 35.15 -15.96
N ARG A 83 -3.98 34.53 -14.78
CA ARG A 83 -4.85 33.37 -14.54
C ARG A 83 -6.30 33.79 -14.33
N ILE A 84 -6.51 34.88 -13.58
CA ILE A 84 -7.83 35.39 -13.22
C ILE A 84 -8.20 36.51 -14.21
N LYS A 85 -8.85 36.13 -15.32
CA LYS A 85 -9.27 37.04 -16.41
C LYS A 85 -10.53 37.84 -16.07
N MET A 86 -10.53 38.51 -14.91
CA MET A 86 -11.68 39.27 -14.38
C MET A 86 -11.27 40.71 -14.08
N GLY A 87 -12.26 41.62 -14.06
CA GLY A 87 -12.05 42.99 -13.60
C GLY A 87 -11.79 43.02 -12.09
N PHE A 88 -10.95 43.95 -11.61
CA PHE A 88 -10.54 43.97 -10.20
C PHE A 88 -11.71 44.24 -9.24
N ASP A 89 -12.61 45.14 -9.61
CA ASP A 89 -13.82 45.40 -8.83
C ASP A 89 -14.75 44.18 -8.79
N THR A 90 -14.86 43.45 -9.91
CA THR A 90 -15.62 42.19 -9.97
C THR A 90 -15.00 41.12 -9.09
N ILE A 91 -13.67 41.05 -8.99
CA ILE A 91 -12.99 40.13 -8.07
C ILE A 91 -13.29 40.51 -6.62
N ALA A 92 -13.18 41.80 -6.26
CA ALA A 92 -13.48 42.28 -4.92
C ALA A 92 -14.95 42.01 -4.53
N GLU A 93 -15.88 42.25 -5.45
CA GLU A 93 -17.30 41.96 -5.27
C GLU A 93 -17.56 40.45 -5.12
N ALA A 94 -16.93 39.60 -5.94
CA ALA A 94 -17.04 38.15 -5.82
C ALA A 94 -16.52 37.63 -4.48
N VAL A 95 -15.46 38.24 -3.92
CA VAL A 95 -14.95 37.90 -2.58
C VAL A 95 -15.94 38.31 -1.48
N ILE A 96 -16.53 39.50 -1.55
CA ILE A 96 -17.54 39.96 -0.58
C ILE A 96 -18.81 39.08 -0.64
N LYS A 97 -19.21 38.69 -1.85
CA LYS A 97 -20.38 37.82 -2.08
C LYS A 97 -20.10 36.33 -1.91
N MET A 98 -18.84 35.93 -1.68
CA MET A 98 -18.40 34.53 -1.62
C MET A 98 -18.90 33.72 -2.84
N ASP A 99 -18.74 34.27 -4.04
CA ASP A 99 -19.29 33.71 -5.27
C ASP A 99 -18.41 32.57 -5.83
N GLU A 100 -18.81 31.34 -5.51
CA GLU A 100 -18.14 30.10 -5.95
C GLU A 100 -18.31 29.82 -7.45
N THR A 101 -19.23 30.50 -8.15
CA THR A 101 -19.38 30.37 -9.61
C THR A 101 -18.39 31.24 -10.37
N ALA A 102 -17.95 32.34 -9.74
CA ALA A 102 -16.99 33.28 -10.31
C ALA A 102 -15.53 32.90 -9.97
N LEU A 103 -15.29 32.42 -8.74
CA LEU A 103 -13.96 32.09 -8.24
C LEU A 103 -13.87 30.63 -7.81
N SER A 104 -13.03 29.84 -8.51
CA SER A 104 -12.71 28.46 -8.14
C SER A 104 -11.80 28.40 -6.89
N ALA A 105 -11.66 27.22 -6.29
CA ALA A 105 -10.78 27.00 -5.14
C ALA A 105 -9.33 27.43 -5.42
N GLU A 106 -8.81 27.14 -6.60
CA GLU A 106 -7.47 27.53 -7.03
C GLU A 106 -7.34 29.05 -7.19
N ASN A 107 -8.38 29.71 -7.70
CA ASN A 107 -8.41 31.17 -7.80
C ASN A 107 -8.41 31.82 -6.42
N VAL A 108 -9.23 31.33 -5.48
CA VAL A 108 -9.30 31.85 -4.11
C VAL A 108 -7.97 31.67 -3.37
N GLU A 109 -7.33 30.50 -3.51
CA GLU A 109 -6.01 30.26 -2.92
C GLU A 109 -4.92 31.14 -3.54
N ALA A 110 -4.92 31.29 -4.87
CA ALA A 110 -3.99 32.19 -5.54
C ALA A 110 -4.18 33.63 -5.05
N LEU A 111 -5.44 34.10 -4.95
CA LEU A 111 -5.77 35.41 -4.38
C LEU A 111 -5.31 35.53 -2.92
N ALA A 112 -5.41 34.47 -2.12
CA ALA A 112 -4.94 34.49 -0.73
C ALA A 112 -3.42 34.71 -0.64
N VAL A 113 -2.64 34.07 -1.53
CA VAL A 113 -1.18 34.25 -1.63
C VAL A 113 -0.82 35.63 -2.20
N GLY A 114 -1.62 36.11 -3.16
CA GLY A 114 -1.45 37.42 -3.79
C GLY A 114 -2.07 38.59 -3.02
N ALA A 115 -2.70 38.36 -1.87
CA ALA A 115 -3.38 39.39 -1.12
C ALA A 115 -2.39 40.50 -0.68
N PRO A 116 -2.73 41.78 -0.86
CA PRO A 116 -1.87 42.88 -0.45
C PRO A 116 -1.65 42.89 1.07
N THR A 117 -0.43 43.22 1.49
CA THR A 117 -0.07 43.40 2.89
C THR A 117 -0.48 44.78 3.39
N SER A 118 -0.58 44.96 4.72
CA SER A 118 -0.88 46.27 5.29
C SER A 118 0.16 47.33 4.91
N GLU A 119 1.43 46.95 4.82
CA GLU A 119 2.53 47.84 4.41
C GLU A 119 2.40 48.26 2.94
N GLU A 120 2.07 47.30 2.05
CA GLU A 120 1.82 47.58 0.62
C GLU A 120 0.63 48.53 0.44
N LEU A 121 -0.44 48.36 1.22
CA LEU A 121 -1.60 49.25 1.18
C LEU A 121 -1.25 50.66 1.67
N MET A 122 -0.48 50.79 2.75
CA MET A 122 -0.02 52.11 3.25
C MET A 122 0.81 52.84 2.20
N GLN A 123 1.76 52.16 1.55
CA GLN A 123 2.57 52.75 0.47
C GLN A 123 1.71 53.23 -0.71
N LEU A 124 0.60 52.54 -0.99
CA LEU A 124 -0.32 52.91 -2.07
C LEU A 124 -1.34 54.00 -1.67
N GLU A 125 -1.58 54.21 -0.37
CA GLU A 125 -2.39 55.30 0.16
C GLU A 125 -1.71 56.66 0.00
N ASP A 126 -0.39 56.70 0.15
CA ASP A 126 0.45 57.91 0.02
C ASP A 126 0.55 58.43 -1.44
N VAL A 127 0.08 57.65 -2.42
CA VAL A 127 0.05 58.02 -3.84
C VAL A 127 -1.06 59.02 -4.12
N THR A 128 -0.73 60.13 -4.80
CA THR A 128 -1.72 61.17 -5.13
C THR A 128 -2.77 60.69 -6.14
N GLN A 129 -3.93 61.36 -6.19
CA GLN A 129 -5.01 60.97 -7.12
C GLN A 129 -4.63 61.06 -8.60
N GLU A 130 -3.77 62.02 -8.97
CA GLU A 130 -3.26 62.13 -10.34
C GLU A 130 -2.32 60.96 -10.69
N GLU A 131 -1.56 60.46 -9.71
CA GLU A 131 -0.64 59.34 -9.87
C GLU A 131 -1.35 57.98 -9.89
N LYS A 132 -2.49 57.85 -9.20
CA LYS A 132 -3.32 56.62 -9.22
C LYS A 132 -3.76 56.22 -10.63
N GLY A 133 -4.06 57.19 -11.49
CA GLY A 133 -4.41 56.96 -12.89
C GLY A 133 -3.26 56.39 -13.76
N ARG A 134 -2.02 56.41 -13.25
CA ARG A 134 -0.82 55.95 -13.95
C ARG A 134 -0.23 54.67 -13.37
N LEU A 135 -0.80 54.12 -12.31
CA LEU A 135 -0.30 52.92 -11.63
C LEU A 135 -0.31 51.69 -12.55
N ALA A 136 0.65 50.79 -12.37
CA ALA A 136 0.63 49.51 -13.07
C ALA A 136 -0.51 48.61 -12.57
N ARG A 137 -0.83 47.56 -13.34
CA ARG A 137 -1.96 46.67 -13.03
C ARG A 137 -1.87 45.99 -11.66
N PRO A 138 -0.69 45.52 -11.20
CA PRO A 138 -0.54 44.98 -9.85
C PRO A 138 -0.94 45.94 -8.74
N GLU A 139 -0.55 47.20 -8.84
CA GLU A 139 -0.88 48.25 -7.87
C GLU A 139 -2.37 48.58 -7.90
N GLN A 140 -2.96 48.68 -9.09
CA GLN A 140 -4.41 48.85 -9.26
C GLN A 140 -5.20 47.69 -8.62
N PHE A 141 -4.71 46.46 -8.79
CA PHE A 141 -5.27 45.28 -8.13
C PHE A 141 -5.16 45.40 -6.60
N CYS A 142 -3.99 45.75 -6.06
CA CYS A 142 -3.82 45.92 -4.62
C CYS A 142 -4.76 46.97 -4.04
N ILE A 143 -4.95 48.10 -4.73
CA ILE A 143 -5.90 49.15 -4.30
C ILE A 143 -7.34 48.62 -4.30
N ALA A 144 -7.78 47.98 -5.38
CA ALA A 144 -9.15 47.44 -5.48
C ALA A 144 -9.40 46.38 -4.38
N MET A 145 -8.45 45.48 -4.17
CA MET A 145 -8.51 44.45 -3.14
C MET A 145 -8.43 45.03 -1.72
N GLY A 146 -7.72 46.15 -1.52
CA GLY A 146 -7.63 46.86 -0.24
C GLY A 146 -8.96 47.40 0.28
N THR A 147 -9.97 47.54 -0.60
CA THR A 147 -11.33 47.92 -0.20
C THR A 147 -12.05 46.83 0.59
N VAL A 148 -11.61 45.57 0.49
CA VAL A 148 -12.22 44.42 1.14
C VAL A 148 -11.72 44.31 2.59
N PRO A 149 -12.60 44.48 3.60
CA PRO A 149 -12.16 44.45 5.00
C PRO A 149 -11.62 43.07 5.37
N ARG A 150 -10.44 43.01 6.02
CA ARG A 150 -9.83 41.75 6.47
C ARG A 150 -9.64 40.71 5.35
N LEU A 151 -9.32 41.18 4.13
CA LEU A 151 -9.22 40.37 2.93
C LEU A 151 -8.49 39.02 3.11
N LYS A 152 -7.28 39.03 3.68
CA LYS A 152 -6.48 37.80 3.85
C LYS A 152 -7.23 36.75 4.67
N MET A 153 -7.84 37.16 5.78
CA MET A 153 -8.62 36.27 6.64
C MET A 153 -9.83 35.70 5.91
N ARG A 154 -10.48 36.51 5.06
CA ARG A 154 -11.62 36.06 4.25
C ARG A 154 -11.21 35.01 3.24
N LEU A 155 -10.16 35.28 2.48
CA LEU A 155 -9.67 34.38 1.44
C LEU A 155 -9.15 33.07 2.03
N ASP A 156 -8.42 33.11 3.15
CA ASP A 156 -7.94 31.90 3.83
C ASP A 156 -9.10 31.03 4.34
N ALA A 157 -10.10 31.64 4.98
CA ALA A 157 -11.27 30.94 5.48
C ALA A 157 -12.12 30.36 4.33
N TRP A 158 -12.25 31.09 3.23
CA TRP A 158 -12.97 30.62 2.05
C TRP A 158 -12.23 29.49 1.34
N ALA A 159 -10.91 29.62 1.13
CA ALA A 159 -10.08 28.56 0.56
C ALA A 159 -10.16 27.28 1.40
N TYR A 160 -10.14 27.42 2.73
CA TYR A 160 -10.33 26.30 3.64
C TYR A 160 -11.70 25.62 3.43
N LYS A 161 -12.80 26.39 3.38
CA LYS A 161 -14.13 25.85 3.09
C LYS A 161 -14.15 25.05 1.79
N LEU A 162 -13.60 25.60 0.72
CA LEU A 162 -13.64 24.98 -0.61
C LEU A 162 -12.86 23.67 -0.70
N LYS A 163 -11.86 23.47 0.15
CA LYS A 163 -11.00 22.27 0.16
C LYS A 163 -11.35 21.27 1.27
N PHE A 164 -12.20 21.65 2.22
CA PHE A 164 -12.46 20.87 3.43
C PHE A 164 -12.96 19.45 3.14
N GLU A 165 -13.98 19.32 2.27
CA GLU A 165 -14.59 18.02 2.01
C GLU A 165 -13.60 17.06 1.36
N GLN A 166 -12.85 17.52 0.35
CA GLN A 166 -11.81 16.71 -0.29
C GLN A 166 -10.74 16.28 0.72
N ALA A 167 -10.27 17.20 1.57
CA ALA A 167 -9.26 16.87 2.58
C ALA A 167 -9.76 15.82 3.59
N ILE A 168 -11.04 15.83 3.93
CA ILE A 168 -11.65 14.79 4.77
C ILE A 168 -11.80 13.48 3.99
N ASP A 169 -12.23 13.53 2.73
CA ASP A 169 -12.40 12.34 1.88
C ASP A 169 -11.08 11.65 1.54
N ASP A 170 -9.97 12.38 1.57
CA ASP A 170 -8.63 11.81 1.44
C ASP A 170 -8.21 11.01 2.69
N ILE A 171 -8.72 11.37 3.87
CA ILE A 171 -8.34 10.79 5.18
C ILE A 171 -9.31 9.70 5.65
N ARG A 172 -10.62 9.92 5.47
CA ARG A 172 -11.68 9.06 6.04
C ARG A 172 -11.57 7.59 5.60
N PRO A 173 -11.35 7.24 4.31
CA PRO A 173 -11.21 5.85 3.87
C PRO A 173 -10.00 5.14 4.47
N HIS A 174 -8.93 5.90 4.75
CA HIS A 174 -7.72 5.39 5.37
C HIS A 174 -7.99 4.96 6.81
N ILE A 175 -8.66 5.81 7.59
CA ILE A 175 -9.10 5.50 8.95
C ILE A 175 -9.95 4.23 8.98
N GLU A 176 -10.95 4.12 8.11
CA GLU A 176 -11.80 2.92 8.04
C GLU A 176 -11.01 1.65 7.72
N THR A 177 -10.03 1.75 6.82
CA THR A 177 -9.15 0.63 6.46
C THR A 177 -8.33 0.15 7.65
N TYR A 178 -7.79 1.07 8.46
CA TYR A 178 -7.02 0.72 9.66
C TYR A 178 -7.91 0.15 10.77
N LEU A 179 -9.07 0.75 11.04
CA LEU A 179 -10.04 0.24 12.01
C LEU A 179 -10.50 -1.18 11.66
N LEU A 180 -10.83 -1.43 10.38
CA LEU A 180 -11.19 -2.77 9.92
C LEU A 180 -10.03 -3.75 10.05
N SER A 181 -8.82 -3.34 9.69
CA SER A 181 -7.62 -4.18 9.78
C SER A 181 -7.30 -4.60 11.22
N LEU A 182 -7.41 -3.66 12.17
CA LEU A 182 -7.25 -3.91 13.59
C LEU A 182 -8.33 -4.86 14.11
N ARG A 183 -9.60 -4.62 13.76
CA ARG A 183 -10.72 -5.49 14.12
C ARG A 183 -10.53 -6.93 13.61
N LEU A 184 -10.02 -7.09 12.39
CA LEU A 184 -9.68 -8.42 11.84
C LEU A 184 -8.54 -9.08 12.61
N ALA A 185 -7.48 -8.33 12.94
CA ALA A 185 -6.38 -8.85 13.75
C ALA A 185 -6.85 -9.28 15.15
N GLU A 186 -7.82 -8.59 15.73
CA GLU A 186 -8.33 -8.88 17.08
C GLU A 186 -9.32 -10.05 17.14
N HIS A 187 -10.19 -10.19 16.14
CA HIS A 187 -11.36 -11.08 16.25
C HIS A 187 -11.41 -12.20 15.21
N ALA A 188 -10.48 -12.28 14.26
CA ALA A 188 -10.50 -13.33 13.26
C ALA A 188 -10.15 -14.70 13.85
N ARG A 189 -11.18 -15.51 14.07
CA ARG A 189 -11.09 -16.85 14.66
C ARG A 189 -10.23 -17.82 13.85
N ARG A 190 -10.35 -17.77 12.53
CA ARG A 190 -9.59 -18.63 11.62
C ARG A 190 -8.09 -18.35 11.73
N TRP A 191 -7.74 -17.07 11.84
CA TRP A 191 -6.39 -16.61 12.10
C TRP A 191 -5.87 -17.13 13.46
N HIS A 192 -6.63 -16.96 14.54
CA HIS A 192 -6.26 -17.51 15.85
C HIS A 192 -6.09 -19.04 15.83
N HIS A 193 -6.94 -19.75 15.07
CA HIS A 193 -6.81 -21.19 14.90
C HIS A 193 -5.52 -21.53 14.15
N PHE A 194 -5.17 -20.79 13.10
CA PHE A 194 -3.90 -20.95 12.41
C PHE A 194 -2.70 -20.77 13.37
N LEU A 195 -2.70 -19.73 14.21
CA LEU A 195 -1.65 -19.53 15.23
C LEU A 195 -1.57 -20.71 16.22
N ARG A 196 -2.71 -21.29 16.60
CA ARG A 196 -2.76 -22.49 17.45
C ARG A 196 -2.14 -23.72 16.77
N VAL A 197 -2.35 -23.89 15.47
CA VAL A 197 -1.71 -24.96 14.68
C VAL A 197 -0.19 -24.75 14.67
N VAL A 198 0.28 -23.51 14.40
CA VAL A 198 1.71 -23.16 14.42
C VAL A 198 2.32 -23.45 15.79
N LEU A 199 1.67 -23.05 16.89
CA LEU A 199 2.11 -23.33 18.25
C LEU A 199 2.23 -24.83 18.52
N THR A 200 1.25 -25.60 18.04
CA THR A 200 1.22 -27.07 18.23
C THR A 200 2.36 -27.74 17.47
N VAL A 201 2.55 -27.38 16.20
CA VAL A 201 3.64 -27.90 15.37
C VAL A 201 5.01 -27.52 15.96
N GLY A 202 5.19 -26.26 16.35
CA GLY A 202 6.43 -25.79 16.97
C GLY A 202 6.72 -26.51 18.30
N ASN A 203 5.71 -26.74 19.14
CA ASN A 203 5.85 -27.49 20.39
C ASN A 203 6.19 -28.97 20.18
N TYR A 204 5.63 -29.58 19.13
CA TYR A 204 5.97 -30.95 18.77
C TYR A 204 7.43 -31.04 18.32
N MET A 205 7.83 -30.20 17.36
CA MET A 205 9.20 -30.19 16.83
C MET A 205 10.25 -29.91 17.91
N ASN A 206 9.93 -29.05 18.87
CA ASN A 206 10.85 -28.70 19.96
C ASN A 206 10.67 -29.54 21.23
N GLY A 207 9.82 -30.58 21.22
CA GLY A 207 9.36 -31.28 22.43
C GLY A 207 10.44 -31.92 23.30
N THR A 208 11.60 -32.24 22.72
CA THR A 208 12.76 -32.82 23.42
C THR A 208 13.79 -31.78 23.87
N THR A 209 13.58 -30.49 23.56
CA THR A 209 14.50 -29.39 23.86
C THR A 209 13.92 -28.44 24.90
N LEU A 210 14.76 -27.56 25.45
CA LEU A 210 14.31 -26.45 26.30
C LEU A 210 13.39 -25.44 25.58
N ARG A 211 13.32 -25.49 24.24
CA ARG A 211 12.46 -24.63 23.41
C ARG A 211 11.03 -25.16 23.30
N GLY A 212 10.75 -26.39 23.72
CA GLY A 212 9.42 -26.99 23.69
C GLY A 212 8.56 -26.60 24.90
N GLY A 213 7.23 -26.74 24.77
CA GLY A 213 6.29 -26.38 25.85
C GLY A 213 6.03 -24.88 25.98
N ALA A 214 6.14 -24.14 24.88
CA ALA A 214 5.75 -22.73 24.80
C ALA A 214 4.24 -22.57 24.93
N TYR A 215 3.82 -21.46 25.57
CA TYR A 215 2.42 -21.06 25.70
C TYR A 215 1.98 -20.08 24.59
N GLY A 216 2.94 -19.47 23.90
CA GLY A 216 2.76 -18.53 22.80
C GLY A 216 4.11 -18.24 22.15
N PHE A 217 4.11 -17.44 21.10
CA PHE A 217 5.30 -17.00 20.37
C PHE A 217 5.12 -15.57 19.89
N LYS A 218 6.25 -14.89 19.61
CA LYS A 218 6.28 -13.53 19.03
C LYS A 218 5.89 -13.58 17.55
N LEU A 219 5.18 -12.57 17.04
CA LEU A 219 4.66 -12.60 15.67
C LEU A 219 5.76 -12.69 14.61
N ASP A 220 6.95 -12.15 14.89
CA ASP A 220 8.14 -12.29 14.06
C ASP A 220 8.51 -13.75 13.73
N THR A 221 8.07 -14.70 14.56
CA THR A 221 8.29 -16.13 14.38
C THR A 221 7.57 -16.66 13.14
N LEU A 222 6.46 -16.03 12.74
CA LEU A 222 5.67 -16.44 11.58
C LEU A 222 6.49 -16.45 10.28
N MET A 223 7.29 -15.42 10.07
CA MET A 223 8.16 -15.35 8.89
C MET A 223 9.26 -16.42 8.92
N LYS A 224 9.73 -16.82 10.11
CA LYS A 224 10.76 -17.86 10.27
C LYS A 224 10.29 -19.26 9.84
N LEU A 225 8.97 -19.50 9.72
CA LEU A 225 8.47 -20.77 9.15
C LEU A 225 8.89 -20.96 7.67
N THR A 226 9.28 -19.89 6.97
CA THR A 226 9.77 -19.94 5.59
C THR A 226 11.24 -20.39 5.49
N GLU A 227 11.99 -20.25 6.58
CA GLU A 227 13.42 -20.53 6.66
C GLU A 227 13.69 -22.01 6.94
N THR A 228 12.86 -22.63 7.77
CA THR A 228 12.99 -24.05 8.09
C THR A 228 12.55 -24.91 6.91
N LYS A 229 13.47 -25.69 6.32
CA LYS A 229 13.19 -26.55 5.16
C LYS A 229 12.88 -27.98 5.57
N ASP A 230 12.16 -28.68 4.71
CA ASP A 230 11.95 -30.11 4.80
C ASP A 230 13.25 -30.89 4.49
N THR A 231 13.25 -32.21 4.72
CA THR A 231 14.43 -33.07 4.48
C THR A 231 14.83 -33.13 3.00
N THR A 232 13.94 -32.72 2.09
CA THR A 232 14.24 -32.65 0.66
C THR A 232 14.77 -31.28 0.21
N ASN A 233 14.80 -30.30 1.11
CA ASN A 233 15.11 -28.89 0.83
C ASN A 233 14.22 -28.24 -0.25
N LYS A 234 13.05 -28.83 -0.55
CA LYS A 234 12.13 -28.34 -1.59
C LYS A 234 11.03 -27.46 -1.02
N ARG A 235 10.58 -27.75 0.20
CA ARG A 235 9.45 -27.07 0.83
C ARG A 235 9.84 -26.59 2.22
N THR A 236 9.08 -25.61 2.72
CA THR A 236 9.31 -25.00 4.03
C THR A 236 8.37 -25.58 5.07
N LEU A 237 8.65 -25.32 6.35
CA LEU A 237 7.72 -25.64 7.43
C LEU A 237 6.36 -24.96 7.22
N LEU A 238 6.33 -23.74 6.67
CA LEU A 238 5.08 -23.06 6.34
C LEU A 238 4.25 -23.85 5.32
N HIS A 239 4.88 -24.42 4.27
CA HIS A 239 4.17 -25.28 3.33
C HIS A 239 3.55 -26.49 4.02
N CYS A 240 4.27 -27.11 4.95
CA CYS A 240 3.77 -28.23 5.74
C CYS A 240 2.58 -27.84 6.62
N VAL A 241 2.65 -26.69 7.30
CA VAL A 241 1.56 -26.16 8.12
C VAL A 241 0.33 -25.85 7.27
N VAL A 242 0.50 -25.18 6.12
CA VAL A 242 -0.60 -24.91 5.19
C VAL A 242 -1.25 -26.21 4.72
N LYS A 243 -0.45 -27.21 4.31
CA LYS A 243 -0.94 -28.53 3.89
C LYS A 243 -1.71 -29.24 5.01
N LEU A 244 -1.27 -29.10 6.26
CA LEU A 244 -1.97 -29.62 7.43
C LEU A 244 -3.34 -28.94 7.60
N CYS A 245 -3.37 -27.60 7.56
CA CYS A 245 -4.61 -26.83 7.62
C CYS A 245 -5.58 -27.20 6.49
N THR A 246 -5.10 -27.38 5.25
CA THR A 246 -5.93 -27.84 4.12
C THR A 246 -6.60 -29.19 4.40
N LYS A 247 -5.88 -30.13 5.03
CA LYS A 247 -6.45 -31.44 5.40
C LYS A 247 -7.50 -31.31 6.52
N MET A 248 -7.26 -30.44 7.50
CA MET A 248 -8.22 -30.15 8.57
C MET A 248 -9.49 -29.50 8.01
N ASP A 249 -9.36 -28.53 7.11
CA ASP A 249 -10.48 -27.84 6.45
C ASP A 249 -11.33 -28.79 5.60
N ALA A 250 -10.71 -29.71 4.85
CA ALA A 250 -11.43 -30.71 4.06
C ALA A 250 -12.31 -31.63 4.94
N LYS A 251 -11.84 -31.95 6.16
CA LYS A 251 -12.63 -32.73 7.13
C LYS A 251 -13.80 -31.92 7.69
N TYR A 252 -13.66 -30.61 7.84
CA TYR A 252 -14.75 -29.72 8.24
C TYR A 252 -15.88 -29.67 7.20
N PHE A 253 -15.56 -29.42 5.93
CA PHE A 253 -16.56 -29.34 4.86
C PHE A 253 -17.35 -30.64 4.66
N SER A 254 -16.72 -31.78 4.96
CA SER A 254 -17.38 -33.08 4.92
C SER A 254 -18.42 -33.29 6.03
N ARG A 255 -18.40 -32.49 7.12
CA ARG A 255 -19.22 -32.71 8.32
C ARG A 255 -20.28 -31.64 8.59
N ARG A 256 -20.09 -30.38 8.16
CA ARG A 256 -20.88 -29.24 8.69
C ARG A 256 -21.25 -28.17 7.64
N GLN A 257 -21.94 -28.56 6.58
CA GLN A 257 -22.35 -27.63 5.50
C GLN A 257 -23.39 -26.57 5.94
N SER A 258 -24.20 -26.83 6.98
CA SER A 258 -25.20 -25.90 7.53
C SER A 258 -24.59 -24.72 8.29
N GLU A 259 -23.45 -24.92 8.94
CA GLU A 259 -22.75 -23.89 9.73
C GLU A 259 -22.11 -22.79 8.85
N LEU A 260 -21.90 -23.06 7.56
CA LEU A 260 -21.36 -22.07 6.62
C LEU A 260 -22.29 -20.84 6.46
N LYS A 261 -23.61 -21.04 6.63
CA LYS A 261 -24.58 -19.93 6.61
C LYS A 261 -24.44 -19.03 7.84
N GLU A 262 -24.24 -19.60 9.02
CA GLU A 262 -23.96 -18.85 10.27
C GLU A 262 -22.65 -18.06 10.13
N TRP A 263 -21.62 -18.63 9.49
CA TRP A 263 -20.37 -17.92 9.24
C TRP A 263 -20.52 -16.76 8.26
N ASN A 264 -21.30 -16.92 7.18
CA ASN A 264 -21.54 -15.82 6.25
C ASN A 264 -22.24 -14.64 6.96
N ALA A 265 -23.14 -14.93 7.90
CA ALA A 265 -23.76 -13.90 8.74
C ALA A 265 -22.74 -13.23 9.68
N TYR A 266 -21.86 -14.00 10.33
CA TYR A 266 -20.75 -13.47 11.13
C TYR A 266 -19.80 -12.58 10.31
N ARG A 267 -19.44 -13.02 9.10
CA ARG A 267 -18.58 -12.27 8.19
C ARG A 267 -19.23 -10.93 7.79
N ALA A 268 -20.52 -10.93 7.51
CA ALA A 268 -21.26 -9.72 7.17
C ALA A 268 -21.26 -8.72 8.34
N LEU A 269 -21.46 -9.20 9.58
CA LEU A 269 -21.42 -8.37 10.78
C LEU A 269 -20.02 -7.82 11.09
N MET A 270 -18.97 -8.63 10.92
CA MET A 270 -17.57 -8.17 11.09
C MET A 270 -17.19 -7.07 10.09
N ALA A 271 -17.78 -7.11 8.90
CA ALA A 271 -17.62 -6.10 7.86
C ALA A 271 -18.51 -4.87 8.06
N ASP A 272 -19.45 -4.90 9.02
CA ASP A 272 -20.31 -3.77 9.35
C ASP A 272 -19.55 -2.74 10.22
N PRO A 273 -19.33 -1.51 9.75
CA PRO A 273 -18.65 -0.48 10.51
C PRO A 273 -19.36 -0.10 11.82
N GLU A 274 -20.68 -0.31 11.92
CA GLU A 274 -21.52 0.10 13.05
C GLU A 274 -21.77 -0.99 14.10
N ALA A 275 -21.30 -2.22 13.85
CA ALA A 275 -21.45 -3.32 14.80
C ALA A 275 -20.75 -3.01 16.14
N ASP A 276 -21.50 -3.13 17.25
CA ASP A 276 -20.98 -2.87 18.59
C ASP A 276 -20.14 -4.03 19.15
N GLY A 277 -19.28 -3.72 20.12
CA GLY A 277 -18.38 -4.69 20.73
C GLY A 277 -19.11 -5.78 21.52
N GLU A 278 -20.29 -5.48 22.07
CA GLU A 278 -21.08 -6.44 22.86
C GLU A 278 -21.72 -7.52 21.98
N ALA A 279 -22.28 -7.18 20.81
CA ALA A 279 -22.80 -8.17 19.87
C ALA A 279 -21.68 -9.09 19.35
N LEU A 280 -20.51 -8.51 19.07
CA LEU A 280 -19.32 -9.26 18.67
C LEU A 280 -18.83 -10.19 19.79
N ASP A 281 -18.80 -9.75 21.05
CA ASP A 281 -18.36 -10.54 22.21
C ASP A 281 -19.39 -11.59 22.68
N ALA A 282 -20.68 -11.28 22.59
CA ALA A 282 -21.77 -12.22 22.91
C ALA A 282 -21.79 -13.39 21.90
N MET A 283 -21.69 -13.09 20.61
CA MET A 283 -21.50 -14.12 19.59
C MET A 283 -20.11 -14.76 19.67
N ARG A 284 -19.07 -14.04 20.15
CA ARG A 284 -17.75 -14.66 20.39
C ARG A 284 -17.88 -15.83 21.37
N THR A 285 -18.69 -15.64 22.39
CA THR A 285 -18.91 -16.64 23.44
C THR A 285 -19.75 -17.82 22.92
N ASP A 286 -20.83 -17.57 22.18
CA ASP A 286 -21.68 -18.61 21.56
C ASP A 286 -20.91 -19.52 20.58
N GLN A 287 -19.95 -18.94 19.88
CA GLN A 287 -19.20 -19.62 18.83
C GLN A 287 -17.91 -20.28 19.38
N MET A 288 -17.63 -20.15 20.68
CA MET A 288 -16.43 -20.69 21.34
C MET A 288 -16.51 -22.23 21.41
N GLY A 289 -15.81 -22.91 20.51
CA GLY A 289 -15.84 -24.37 20.38
C GLY A 289 -16.24 -24.89 19.00
N LYS A 290 -16.75 -24.02 18.10
CA LYS A 290 -17.00 -24.35 16.70
C LYS A 290 -15.67 -24.34 15.91
N GLU A 291 -15.43 -25.39 15.12
CA GLU A 291 -14.28 -25.47 14.21
C GLU A 291 -14.68 -24.79 12.89
N TRP A 292 -13.81 -23.94 12.32
CA TRP A 292 -14.03 -23.26 11.04
C TRP A 292 -12.91 -23.60 10.07
N PRO A 293 -13.12 -23.48 8.74
CA PRO A 293 -12.04 -23.64 7.76
C PRO A 293 -10.93 -22.63 8.07
N ILE A 294 -9.76 -23.12 8.46
CA ILE A 294 -8.63 -22.36 8.96
C ILE A 294 -8.11 -21.45 7.85
N LEU A 295 -7.80 -21.97 6.66
CA LEU A 295 -7.13 -21.20 5.61
C LEU A 295 -7.99 -20.07 5.01
N GLY A 296 -9.29 -20.05 5.31
CA GLY A 296 -10.17 -18.97 4.91
C GLY A 296 -9.84 -17.61 5.56
N PHE A 297 -8.94 -17.54 6.55
CA PHE A 297 -8.45 -16.25 7.07
C PHE A 297 -7.74 -15.42 5.99
N VAL A 298 -7.14 -16.09 4.99
CA VAL A 298 -6.42 -15.40 3.89
C VAL A 298 -7.36 -14.49 3.10
N ASP A 299 -8.62 -14.90 2.93
CA ASP A 299 -9.63 -14.09 2.24
C ASP A 299 -10.26 -13.04 3.17
N GLU A 300 -10.28 -13.29 4.48
CA GLU A 300 -10.72 -12.31 5.48
C GLU A 300 -9.72 -11.16 5.59
N PHE A 301 -8.43 -11.43 5.44
CA PHE A 301 -7.34 -10.47 5.66
C PHE A 301 -6.99 -9.65 4.41
N VAL A 302 -7.79 -9.75 3.34
CA VAL A 302 -7.61 -8.94 2.12
C VAL A 302 -7.51 -7.43 2.41
N PRO A 303 -8.30 -6.84 3.33
CA PRO A 303 -8.17 -5.41 3.67
C PRO A 303 -6.79 -5.01 4.21
N LEU A 304 -6.04 -5.91 4.86
CA LEU A 304 -4.70 -5.60 5.39
C LEU A 304 -3.70 -5.27 4.26
N ALA A 305 -3.91 -5.78 3.04
CA ALA A 305 -3.04 -5.42 1.93
C ALA A 305 -3.21 -3.94 1.52
N ALA A 306 -4.38 -3.35 1.77
CA ALA A 306 -4.65 -1.94 1.49
C ALA A 306 -3.93 -1.02 2.49
N SER A 307 -3.79 -1.43 3.76
CA SER A 307 -3.09 -0.61 4.77
C SER A 307 -1.62 -0.36 4.43
N LYS A 308 -0.98 -1.22 3.62
CA LYS A 308 0.39 -1.01 3.11
C LYS A 308 0.56 0.19 2.17
N ARG A 309 -0.54 0.71 1.61
CA ARG A 309 -0.51 1.85 0.67
C ARG A 309 -0.89 3.17 1.34
N ILE A 310 -1.16 3.12 2.64
CA ILE A 310 -1.76 4.20 3.41
C ILE A 310 -0.81 4.51 4.56
N SER A 311 -0.47 5.78 4.74
CA SER A 311 0.30 6.23 5.90
C SER A 311 -0.62 6.95 6.88
N ILE A 312 -1.01 6.25 7.95
CA ILE A 312 -1.88 6.83 8.98
C ILE A 312 -1.14 7.93 9.75
N ALA A 313 0.20 7.84 9.83
CA ALA A 313 1.03 8.89 10.41
C ALA A 313 0.97 10.20 9.60
N GLN A 314 0.91 10.10 8.26
CA GLN A 314 0.72 11.27 7.40
C GLN A 314 -0.71 11.82 7.54
N ASP A 315 -1.72 10.95 7.55
CA ASP A 315 -3.11 11.37 7.77
C ASP A 315 -3.28 12.12 9.11
N GLU A 316 -2.60 11.70 10.18
CA GLU A 316 -2.60 12.43 11.45
C GLU A 316 -2.02 13.85 11.33
N ILE A 317 -0.96 14.03 10.54
CA ILE A 317 -0.35 15.35 10.29
C ILE A 317 -1.33 16.22 9.52
N ASP A 318 -1.95 15.66 8.48
CA ASP A 318 -2.90 16.36 7.62
C ASP A 318 -4.17 16.75 8.39
N TYR A 319 -4.69 15.84 9.23
CA TYR A 319 -5.80 16.13 10.14
C TYR A 319 -5.47 17.24 11.14
N LYS A 320 -4.27 17.22 11.75
CA LYS A 320 -3.82 18.29 12.66
C LYS A 320 -3.74 19.64 11.93
N ALA A 321 -3.25 19.66 10.69
CA ALA A 321 -3.23 20.86 9.86
C ALA A 321 -4.66 21.34 9.53
N LEU A 322 -5.57 20.42 9.20
CA LEU A 322 -6.97 20.71 8.92
C LEU A 322 -7.67 21.34 10.14
N ASN A 323 -7.46 20.78 11.34
CA ASN A 323 -8.02 21.31 12.58
C ASN A 323 -7.40 22.67 12.96
N LYS A 324 -6.12 22.90 12.67
CA LYS A 324 -5.50 24.22 12.84
C LYS A 324 -6.16 25.26 11.92
N ASN A 325 -6.34 24.94 10.65
CA ASN A 325 -6.97 25.82 9.67
C ASN A 325 -8.45 26.07 10.01
N PHE A 326 -9.16 25.07 10.54
CA PHE A 326 -10.51 25.24 11.09
C PHE A 326 -10.58 26.32 12.17
N ASN A 327 -9.64 26.28 13.13
CA ASN A 327 -9.60 27.27 14.20
C ASN A 327 -9.27 28.67 13.68
N MET A 328 -8.45 28.79 12.63
CA MET A 328 -8.23 30.06 11.93
C MET A 328 -9.53 30.56 11.27
N CYS A 329 -10.31 29.67 10.64
CA CYS A 329 -11.62 30.01 10.07
C CYS A 329 -12.60 30.50 11.14
N LYS A 330 -12.68 29.83 12.30
CA LYS A 330 -13.47 30.32 13.46
C LYS A 330 -12.99 31.68 13.95
N GLY A 331 -11.68 31.92 13.96
CA GLY A 331 -11.10 33.22 14.27
C GLY A 331 -11.52 34.30 13.27
N ALA A 332 -11.54 33.97 11.97
CA ALA A 332 -11.99 34.86 10.91
C ALA A 332 -13.47 35.25 11.06
N LEU A 333 -14.36 34.31 11.38
CA LEU A 333 -15.77 34.62 11.68
C LEU A 333 -15.93 35.63 12.82
N ARG A 334 -15.03 35.64 13.81
CA ARG A 334 -15.07 36.62 14.91
C ARG A 334 -14.51 37.98 14.51
N ALA A 335 -13.48 38.00 13.66
CA ALA A 335 -12.73 39.21 13.32
C ALA A 335 -13.29 39.99 12.12
N VAL A 336 -13.98 39.31 11.20
CA VAL A 336 -14.57 39.91 10.01
C VAL A 336 -15.91 40.55 10.38
N PRO A 337 -16.10 41.87 10.17
CA PRO A 337 -17.36 42.54 10.50
C PRO A 337 -18.48 42.10 9.54
N LYS A 338 -19.72 42.14 10.02
CA LYS A 338 -20.91 41.99 9.17
C LYS A 338 -21.16 43.28 8.41
N GLY A 339 -21.41 43.19 7.11
CA GLY A 339 -21.70 44.32 6.23
C GLY A 339 -22.94 44.06 5.38
N GLU A 340 -23.53 45.12 4.83
CA GLU A 340 -24.63 45.01 3.88
C GLU A 340 -24.13 44.41 2.55
N GLY A 341 -24.82 43.39 2.03
CA GLY A 341 -24.41 42.66 0.82
C GLY A 341 -23.21 41.72 0.99
N ASP A 342 -22.64 41.62 2.20
CA ASP A 342 -21.51 40.75 2.53
C ASP A 342 -22.00 39.37 3.01
N ARG A 343 -21.66 38.33 2.25
CA ARG A 343 -22.13 36.96 2.48
C ARG A 343 -21.17 36.10 3.29
N PHE A 344 -20.07 36.66 3.80
CA PHE A 344 -19.04 35.90 4.53
C PHE A 344 -19.61 35.10 5.71
N HIS A 345 -20.39 35.76 6.58
CA HIS A 345 -21.03 35.10 7.73
C HIS A 345 -22.13 34.13 7.29
N GLU A 346 -22.94 34.52 6.32
CA GLU A 346 -24.02 33.69 5.77
C GLU A 346 -23.49 32.34 5.26
N VAL A 347 -22.33 32.35 4.59
CA VAL A 347 -21.71 31.16 4.00
C VAL A 347 -20.88 30.38 5.03
N LEU A 348 -20.07 31.05 5.85
CA LEU A 348 -19.13 30.35 6.72
C LEU A 348 -19.73 29.87 8.05
N THR A 349 -20.75 30.53 8.61
CA THR A 349 -21.36 30.05 9.85
C THR A 349 -21.90 28.61 9.74
N PRO A 350 -22.80 28.28 8.80
CA PRO A 350 -23.30 26.91 8.66
C PRO A 350 -22.19 25.92 8.28
N PHE A 351 -21.22 26.35 7.47
CA PHE A 351 -20.05 25.54 7.16
C PHE A 351 -19.24 25.18 8.42
N THR A 352 -18.99 26.15 9.31
CA THR A 352 -18.19 25.87 10.50
C THR A 352 -18.87 24.93 11.49
N GLU A 353 -20.21 25.00 11.61
CA GLU A 353 -20.98 24.05 12.42
C GLU A 353 -20.88 22.63 11.85
N TYR A 354 -21.03 22.48 10.54
CA TYR A 354 -20.83 21.20 9.85
C TYR A 354 -19.39 20.67 10.02
N ALA A 355 -18.40 21.50 9.72
CA ALA A 355 -17.00 21.13 9.77
C ALA A 355 -16.55 20.74 11.18
N GLU A 356 -17.08 21.39 12.23
CA GLU A 356 -16.79 21.03 13.62
C GLU A 356 -17.22 19.59 13.93
N GLY A 357 -18.45 19.22 13.57
CA GLY A 357 -18.95 17.86 13.77
C GLY A 357 -18.17 16.81 12.99
N VAL A 358 -17.80 17.10 11.74
CA VAL A 358 -16.98 16.21 10.91
C VAL A 358 -15.59 16.03 11.49
N LEU A 359 -14.92 17.12 11.90
CA LEU A 359 -13.60 17.07 12.53
C LEU A 359 -13.66 16.30 13.86
N GLU A 360 -14.64 16.57 14.72
CA GLU A 360 -14.81 15.86 15.98
C GLU A 360 -14.99 14.34 15.76
N SER A 361 -15.88 13.96 14.84
CA SER A 361 -16.09 12.55 14.50
C SER A 361 -14.83 11.89 13.92
N THR A 362 -14.10 12.59 13.06
CA THR A 362 -12.87 12.09 12.42
C THR A 362 -11.75 11.91 13.45
N GLY A 363 -11.57 12.91 14.34
CA GLY A 363 -10.61 12.85 15.44
C GLY A 363 -10.87 11.69 16.39
N LYS A 364 -12.14 11.48 16.79
CA LYS A 364 -12.52 10.32 17.64
C LYS A 364 -12.15 8.99 17.00
N ARG A 365 -12.37 8.84 15.68
CA ARG A 365 -12.00 7.61 14.96
C ARG A 365 -10.48 7.42 14.85
N MET A 366 -9.70 8.48 14.65
CA MET A 366 -8.24 8.42 14.70
C MET A 366 -7.72 8.01 16.09
N GLU A 367 -8.26 8.60 17.15
CA GLU A 367 -7.90 8.24 18.52
C GLU A 367 -8.24 6.77 18.82
N LYS A 368 -9.37 6.28 18.28
CA LYS A 368 -9.78 4.88 18.38
C LYS A 368 -8.75 3.94 17.75
N ILE A 369 -8.15 4.27 16.59
CA ILE A 369 -7.09 3.45 15.97
C ILE A 369 -5.93 3.25 16.96
N ASN A 370 -5.47 4.33 17.58
CA ASN A 370 -4.37 4.23 18.55
C ASN A 370 -4.80 3.42 19.78
N GLY A 371 -5.99 3.66 20.33
CA GLY A 371 -6.54 2.91 21.45
C GLY A 371 -6.64 1.40 21.18
N ASP A 372 -7.31 1.03 20.10
CA ASP A 372 -7.45 -0.36 19.64
C ASP A 372 -6.06 -1.00 19.44
N TYR A 373 -5.11 -0.28 18.83
CA TYR A 373 -3.77 -0.82 18.61
C TYR A 373 -3.01 -1.10 19.91
N GLN A 374 -3.12 -0.26 20.95
CA GLN A 374 -2.46 -0.53 22.23
C GLN A 374 -2.93 -1.87 22.84
N GLU A 375 -4.24 -2.12 22.78
CA GLU A 375 -4.86 -3.34 23.30
C GLU A 375 -4.47 -4.56 22.45
N ILE A 376 -4.57 -4.44 21.13
CA ILE A 376 -4.23 -5.50 20.18
C ILE A 376 -2.74 -5.85 20.22
N ALA A 377 -1.84 -4.86 20.26
CA ALA A 377 -0.41 -5.13 20.40
C ALA A 377 -0.13 -5.93 21.66
N THR A 378 -0.78 -5.58 22.77
CA THR A 378 -0.68 -6.31 24.04
C THR A 378 -1.24 -7.73 23.93
N LEU A 379 -2.37 -7.92 23.24
CA LEU A 379 -2.95 -9.25 22.95
C LEU A 379 -1.96 -10.16 22.22
N TYR A 380 -1.18 -9.61 21.28
CA TYR A 380 -0.11 -10.32 20.55
C TYR A 380 1.23 -10.34 21.28
N ALA A 381 1.26 -9.85 22.53
CA ALA A 381 2.45 -9.66 23.35
C ALA A 381 3.53 -8.78 22.68
N GLU A 382 3.18 -7.92 21.73
CA GLU A 382 4.06 -6.92 21.14
C GLU A 382 4.17 -5.67 22.02
N ASN A 383 5.23 -4.88 21.83
CA ASN A 383 5.40 -3.61 22.54
C ASN A 383 4.94 -2.46 21.63
N PRO A 384 3.79 -1.82 21.89
CA PRO A 384 3.25 -0.76 21.04
C PRO A 384 4.12 0.51 21.02
N ALA A 385 5.07 0.67 21.95
CA ALA A 385 6.05 1.74 21.91
C ALA A 385 7.25 1.44 20.98
N LYS A 386 7.40 0.20 20.53
CA LYS A 386 8.52 -0.24 19.65
C LYS A 386 8.07 -0.63 18.25
N VAL A 387 6.83 -1.05 18.11
CA VAL A 387 6.23 -1.46 16.84
C VAL A 387 5.09 -0.48 16.58
N SER A 388 5.10 0.17 15.42
CA SER A 388 3.99 1.04 15.02
C SER A 388 2.78 0.21 14.59
N VAL A 389 1.59 0.81 14.57
CA VAL A 389 0.39 0.16 14.02
C VAL A 389 0.59 -0.24 12.55
N GLU A 390 1.33 0.57 11.79
CA GLU A 390 1.66 0.31 10.40
C GLU A 390 2.53 -0.94 10.27
N ASP A 391 3.67 -0.99 10.97
CA ASP A 391 4.59 -2.14 10.94
C ASP A 391 3.91 -3.45 11.38
N PHE A 392 3.06 -3.36 12.41
CA PHE A 392 2.28 -4.50 12.88
C PHE A 392 1.35 -5.03 11.80
N LEU A 393 0.52 -4.16 11.20
CA LEU A 393 -0.44 -4.56 10.17
C LEU A 393 0.25 -5.00 8.88
N TRP A 394 1.35 -4.35 8.49
CA TRP A 394 2.12 -4.70 7.30
C TRP A 394 2.79 -6.06 7.45
N GLY A 395 3.32 -6.38 8.63
CA GLY A 395 3.88 -7.70 8.93
C GLY A 395 2.83 -8.82 8.82
N LEU A 396 1.60 -8.56 9.29
CA LEU A 396 0.47 -9.47 9.10
C LEU A 396 0.10 -9.63 7.61
N ALA A 397 0.01 -8.52 6.88
CA ALA A 397 -0.30 -8.53 5.44
C ALA A 397 0.74 -9.34 4.63
N ASP A 398 2.03 -9.14 4.93
CA ASP A 398 3.13 -9.85 4.30
C ASP A 398 3.06 -11.34 4.58
N PHE A 399 2.81 -11.72 5.84
CA PHE A 399 2.65 -13.12 6.18
C PHE A 399 1.45 -13.77 5.47
N VAL A 400 0.30 -13.08 5.38
CA VAL A 400 -0.87 -13.56 4.63
C VAL A 400 -0.54 -13.78 3.16
N ALA A 401 0.21 -12.88 2.53
CA ALA A 401 0.66 -13.03 1.14
C ALA A 401 1.53 -14.27 0.95
N VAL A 402 2.46 -14.54 1.88
CA VAL A 402 3.31 -15.73 1.85
C VAL A 402 2.50 -17.02 2.08
N VAL A 403 1.50 -17.00 2.97
CA VAL A 403 0.58 -18.15 3.16
C VAL A 403 -0.17 -18.44 1.86
N LYS A 404 -0.70 -17.41 1.20
CA LYS A 404 -1.40 -17.54 -0.09
C LYS A 404 -0.49 -18.15 -1.17
N GLN A 405 0.77 -17.73 -1.21
CA GLN A 405 1.76 -18.34 -2.10
C GLN A 405 1.97 -19.84 -1.77
N CYS A 406 2.16 -20.18 -0.50
CA CYS A 406 2.31 -21.58 -0.06
C CYS A 406 1.09 -22.44 -0.41
N MET A 407 -0.12 -21.87 -0.36
CA MET A 407 -1.35 -22.56 -0.79
C MET A 407 -1.31 -22.92 -2.28
N ALA A 408 -0.95 -21.95 -3.14
CA ALA A 408 -0.85 -22.17 -4.58
C ALA A 408 0.23 -23.21 -4.93
N GLU A 409 1.39 -23.12 -4.28
CA GLU A 409 2.49 -24.06 -4.49
C GLU A 409 2.16 -25.49 -4.02
N ASN A 410 1.47 -25.63 -2.88
CA ASN A 410 1.00 -26.93 -2.40
C ASN A 410 -0.06 -27.56 -3.32
N GLU A 411 -0.95 -26.75 -3.90
CA GLU A 411 -1.95 -27.27 -4.84
C GLU A 411 -1.29 -27.72 -6.16
N ALA A 412 -0.33 -26.94 -6.68
CA ALA A 412 0.46 -27.34 -7.85
C ALA A 412 1.21 -28.68 -7.62
N ASP A 413 1.80 -28.88 -6.44
CA ASP A 413 2.43 -30.15 -6.06
C ASP A 413 1.43 -31.31 -6.04
N ARG A 414 0.22 -31.07 -5.52
CA ARG A 414 -0.84 -32.06 -5.44
C ARG A 414 -1.31 -32.49 -6.83
N GLU A 415 -1.53 -31.53 -7.72
CA GLU A 415 -1.90 -31.78 -9.13
C GLU A 415 -0.81 -32.56 -9.87
N ALA A 416 0.46 -32.17 -9.69
CA ALA A 416 1.60 -32.86 -10.26
C ALA A 416 1.70 -34.31 -9.76
N ALA A 417 1.53 -34.54 -8.45
CA ALA A 417 1.53 -35.89 -7.87
C ALA A 417 0.36 -36.75 -8.37
N ALA A 418 -0.83 -36.17 -8.52
CA ALA A 418 -2.00 -36.87 -9.07
C ALA A 418 -1.79 -37.26 -10.54
N LYS A 419 -1.22 -36.35 -11.34
CA LYS A 419 -0.86 -36.60 -12.75
C LYS A 419 0.19 -37.71 -12.87
N GLU A 420 1.20 -37.71 -12.00
CA GLU A 420 2.23 -38.75 -11.97
C GLU A 420 1.63 -40.11 -11.58
N LYS A 421 0.81 -40.16 -10.53
CA LYS A 421 0.13 -41.39 -10.12
C LYS A 421 -0.74 -41.97 -11.24
N LYS A 422 -1.49 -41.11 -11.95
CA LYS A 422 -2.29 -41.51 -13.11
C LYS A 422 -1.42 -42.07 -14.24
N ARG A 423 -0.28 -41.44 -14.52
CA ARG A 423 0.69 -41.90 -15.52
C ARG A 423 1.29 -43.27 -15.16
N LEU A 424 1.64 -43.48 -13.89
CA LEU A 424 2.17 -44.76 -13.42
C LEU A 424 1.11 -45.87 -13.51
N LEU A 425 -0.12 -45.61 -13.07
CA LEU A 425 -1.23 -46.56 -13.21
C LEU A 425 -1.53 -46.90 -14.68
N ALA A 426 -1.47 -45.92 -15.58
CA ALA A 426 -1.64 -46.16 -17.01
C ALA A 426 -0.49 -47.02 -17.59
N ARG A 427 0.77 -46.75 -17.19
CA ARG A 427 1.92 -47.57 -17.60
C ARG A 427 1.81 -49.01 -17.07
N GLN A 428 1.34 -49.18 -15.84
CA GLN A 428 1.14 -50.49 -15.23
C GLN A 428 0.06 -51.28 -15.99
N ARG A 429 -1.10 -50.67 -16.26
CA ARG A 429 -2.16 -51.31 -17.08
C ARG A 429 -1.67 -51.74 -18.46
N VAL A 430 -0.86 -50.92 -19.14
CA VAL A 430 -0.28 -51.29 -20.43
C VAL A 430 0.73 -52.44 -20.29
N SER A 431 1.47 -52.51 -19.18
CA SER A 431 2.36 -53.64 -18.88
C SER A 431 1.57 -54.92 -18.65
N ASP A 432 0.54 -54.85 -17.81
CA ASP A 432 -0.32 -55.99 -17.45
C ASP A 432 -1.02 -56.54 -18.70
N MET A 433 -1.61 -55.68 -19.54
CA MET A 433 -2.22 -56.09 -20.82
C MET A 433 -1.21 -56.77 -21.77
N ARG A 434 0.06 -56.34 -21.77
CA ARG A 434 1.11 -56.97 -22.59
C ARG A 434 1.55 -58.32 -22.05
N GLU A 435 1.51 -58.52 -20.74
CA GLU A 435 1.80 -59.81 -20.12
C GLU A 435 0.65 -60.79 -20.34
N GLU A 436 -0.60 -60.35 -20.19
CA GLU A 436 -1.80 -61.13 -20.50
C GLU A 436 -1.81 -61.59 -21.96
N ALA A 437 -1.58 -60.68 -22.92
CA ALA A 437 -1.54 -61.04 -24.35
C ALA A 437 -0.43 -62.07 -24.67
N LYS A 438 0.73 -62.00 -24.00
CA LYS A 438 1.79 -63.00 -24.15
C LYS A 438 1.41 -64.35 -23.55
N ALA A 439 0.74 -64.36 -22.41
CA ALA A 439 0.25 -65.59 -21.78
C ALA A 439 -0.80 -66.28 -22.67
N GLU A 440 -1.71 -65.52 -23.27
CA GLU A 440 -2.68 -66.03 -24.23
C GLU A 440 -2.02 -66.57 -25.52
N GLU A 441 -0.99 -65.90 -26.05
CA GLU A 441 -0.20 -66.42 -27.18
C GLU A 441 0.53 -67.74 -26.83
N GLU A 442 1.10 -67.86 -25.62
CA GLU A 442 1.75 -69.09 -25.16
C GLU A 442 0.77 -70.25 -24.91
N GLU A 443 -0.43 -69.97 -24.38
CA GLU A 443 -1.50 -70.97 -24.26
C GLU A 443 -2.05 -71.38 -25.63
N GLY A 444 -2.27 -70.42 -26.53
CA GLY A 444 -2.70 -70.69 -27.91
C GLY A 444 -1.67 -71.49 -28.72
N ALA A 445 -0.37 -71.28 -28.48
CA ALA A 445 0.71 -72.06 -29.09
C ALA A 445 0.77 -73.50 -28.55
N LYS A 446 0.51 -73.72 -27.25
CA LYS A 446 0.42 -75.06 -26.67
C LYS A 446 -0.83 -75.83 -27.13
N GLY A 447 -1.94 -75.13 -27.43
CA GLY A 447 -3.17 -75.73 -27.98
C GLY A 447 -3.06 -76.24 -29.42
N LYS A 448 -2.14 -75.70 -30.24
CA LYS A 448 -1.91 -76.14 -31.63
C LYS A 448 -0.89 -77.28 -31.78
N GLY A 449 -0.34 -77.79 -30.67
CA GLY A 449 0.66 -78.89 -30.67
C GLY A 449 0.11 -80.32 -30.79
N LYS A 450 -1.21 -80.51 -30.91
CA LYS A 450 -1.83 -81.83 -31.16
C LYS A 450 -2.65 -81.80 -32.45
N GLY A 451 -2.00 -82.14 -33.56
CA GLY A 451 -2.69 -82.48 -34.80
C GLY A 451 -2.05 -81.88 -36.04
N ARG A 452 -1.00 -82.53 -36.56
CA ARG A 452 -0.75 -82.76 -38.00
C ARG A 452 0.62 -83.42 -38.19
N GLU A 453 0.62 -84.75 -38.18
CA GLU A 453 1.54 -85.54 -38.99
C GLU A 453 1.03 -85.51 -40.44
N GLY A 454 1.94 -85.32 -41.41
CA GLY A 454 1.66 -85.63 -42.81
C GLY A 454 2.25 -84.69 -43.86
N ALA A 455 3.33 -85.18 -44.49
CA ALA A 455 3.72 -84.97 -45.89
C ALA A 455 4.43 -83.66 -46.35
N ARG A 456 5.76 -83.78 -46.48
CA ARG A 456 6.58 -83.61 -47.72
C ARG A 456 6.01 -82.74 -48.85
N ASP A 457 6.74 -81.71 -49.31
CA ASP A 457 7.87 -81.76 -50.28
C ASP A 457 8.03 -80.46 -51.12
N ARG A 458 9.31 -80.12 -51.40
CA ARG A 458 9.90 -79.43 -52.57
C ARG A 458 9.45 -78.02 -53.07
N GLY A 459 10.45 -77.14 -53.26
CA GLY A 459 10.52 -76.27 -54.45
C GLY A 459 11.01 -74.81 -54.33
N THR A 460 12.32 -74.59 -54.16
CA THR A 460 13.19 -73.54 -54.77
C THR A 460 12.76 -72.06 -54.97
N ALA A 461 13.53 -71.19 -54.29
CA ALA A 461 14.41 -70.12 -54.82
C ALA A 461 13.93 -68.67 -55.11
N ALA A 462 14.67 -67.75 -54.45
CA ALA A 462 15.09 -66.38 -54.85
C ALA A 462 14.01 -65.26 -54.79
N THR A 463 14.26 -64.02 -54.32
CA THR A 463 15.51 -63.23 -54.23
C THR A 463 15.32 -62.00 -53.30
N LEU A 464 16.45 -61.51 -52.77
CA LEU A 464 16.80 -60.11 -52.39
C LEU A 464 16.45 -59.54 -50.98
N LYS A 465 17.55 -59.27 -50.26
CA LYS A 465 17.77 -58.45 -49.03
C LYS A 465 17.67 -56.92 -49.38
N PRO A 466 17.99 -55.90 -48.52
CA PRO A 466 18.60 -55.92 -47.18
C PRO A 466 18.20 -54.85 -46.11
N ASP A 467 18.39 -55.23 -44.83
CA ASP A 467 19.24 -54.57 -43.81
C ASP A 467 18.84 -53.23 -43.13
N ARG A 468 18.69 -53.26 -41.78
CA ARG A 468 19.69 -52.70 -40.85
C ARG A 468 19.40 -52.97 -39.35
N SER A 469 20.41 -53.57 -38.72
CA SER A 469 20.95 -53.23 -37.38
C SER A 469 20.12 -53.54 -36.12
N ARG A 470 20.36 -54.75 -35.57
CA ARG A 470 20.26 -55.06 -34.13
C ARG A 470 21.59 -54.81 -33.44
N ARG A 471 21.58 -54.20 -32.24
CA ARG A 471 22.69 -54.26 -31.27
C ARG A 471 22.16 -54.88 -29.97
N ALA A 472 22.75 -56.00 -29.58
CA ALA A 472 22.43 -56.79 -28.38
C ALA A 472 23.01 -56.16 -27.09
N PRO A 473 22.49 -56.49 -25.90
CA PRO A 473 23.18 -56.23 -24.64
C PRO A 473 23.95 -57.47 -24.16
N ASN A 474 25.15 -57.25 -23.64
CA ASN A 474 26.01 -58.26 -23.05
C ASN A 474 25.86 -58.27 -21.52
N LYS A 475 25.90 -59.46 -20.91
CA LYS A 475 25.88 -59.67 -19.45
C LYS A 475 27.31 -59.73 -18.89
N ARG A 476 27.47 -59.23 -17.67
CA ARG A 476 28.24 -59.75 -16.50
C ARG A 476 29.16 -58.70 -15.85
N GLY A 477 29.01 -58.61 -14.54
CA GLY A 477 29.88 -57.87 -13.62
C GLY A 477 29.36 -58.04 -12.20
N SER A 478 29.84 -59.08 -11.52
CA SER A 478 29.62 -59.35 -10.10
C SER A 478 30.41 -58.36 -9.24
N ALA A 479 29.80 -57.81 -8.19
CA ALA A 479 30.53 -57.31 -7.03
C ALA A 479 29.62 -57.40 -5.79
N THR A 480 29.92 -58.37 -4.93
CA THR A 480 29.48 -58.46 -3.54
C THR A 480 30.27 -57.44 -2.71
N LEU A 481 29.66 -56.75 -1.74
CA LEU A 481 30.20 -56.34 -0.42
C LEU A 481 29.13 -55.50 0.36
N PRO A 482 29.26 -55.29 1.68
CA PRO A 482 28.28 -55.79 2.64
C PRO A 482 27.34 -54.72 3.24
N ALA A 483 26.26 -55.22 3.82
CA ALA A 483 25.40 -54.47 4.73
C ALA A 483 26.11 -54.11 6.04
N LYS A 484 25.98 -52.85 6.48
CA LYS A 484 25.65 -52.45 7.87
C LYS A 484 25.61 -50.91 8.01
N GLY A 485 24.52 -50.40 8.57
CA GLY A 485 24.66 -49.43 9.67
C GLY A 485 24.17 -47.99 9.54
N GLN A 486 23.59 -47.51 8.43
CA GLN A 486 23.14 -46.10 8.32
C GLN A 486 21.68 -45.87 7.89
N GLY A 487 21.00 -46.86 7.29
CA GLY A 487 19.64 -46.67 6.75
C GLY A 487 18.48 -46.60 7.77
N LYS A 488 18.72 -46.79 9.08
CA LYS A 488 17.64 -46.80 10.09
C LYS A 488 17.43 -45.46 10.81
N LYS A 489 18.41 -44.54 10.81
CA LYS A 489 18.23 -43.19 11.36
C LYS A 489 17.56 -42.24 10.36
N ASP A 490 17.94 -42.32 9.08
CA ASP A 490 17.38 -41.44 8.04
C ASP A 490 15.93 -41.79 7.63
N ALA A 491 15.52 -43.05 7.85
CA ALA A 491 14.13 -43.47 7.65
C ALA A 491 13.20 -43.02 8.79
N ALA A 492 13.73 -42.76 9.99
CA ALA A 492 12.98 -42.31 11.15
C ALA A 492 12.68 -40.80 11.11
N GLU A 493 13.57 -39.99 10.53
CA GLU A 493 13.32 -38.55 10.33
C GLU A 493 12.45 -38.25 9.10
N LYS A 494 12.49 -39.09 8.06
CA LYS A 494 11.65 -38.93 6.85
C LYS A 494 10.15 -39.02 7.11
N GLY A 495 9.72 -39.67 8.18
CA GLY A 495 8.31 -39.81 8.55
C GLY A 495 7.80 -38.72 9.49
N LEU A 496 8.66 -37.96 10.17
CA LEU A 496 8.24 -37.18 11.35
C LEU A 496 7.18 -36.11 11.02
N ILE A 497 7.33 -35.41 9.88
CA ILE A 497 6.40 -34.37 9.44
C ILE A 497 5.13 -34.98 8.85
N ASP A 498 5.23 -36.06 8.07
CA ASP A 498 4.06 -36.73 7.49
C ASP A 498 3.24 -37.48 8.56
N ASP A 499 3.90 -38.08 9.54
CA ASP A 499 3.32 -38.70 10.72
C ASP A 499 2.69 -37.66 11.65
N LEU A 500 3.32 -36.48 11.80
CA LEU A 500 2.73 -35.34 12.52
C LEU A 500 1.47 -34.86 11.80
N ILE A 501 1.53 -34.72 10.47
CA ILE A 501 0.40 -34.30 9.65
C ILE A 501 -0.74 -35.32 9.77
N ALA A 502 -0.45 -36.62 9.77
CA ALA A 502 -1.44 -37.68 9.95
C ALA A 502 -2.05 -37.63 11.36
N ASN A 503 -1.22 -37.63 12.40
CA ASN A 503 -1.67 -37.65 13.81
C ASN A 503 -2.48 -36.42 14.21
N LEU A 504 -2.04 -35.21 13.81
CA LEU A 504 -2.77 -33.97 14.13
C LEU A 504 -4.05 -33.83 13.30
N ALA A 505 -4.04 -34.25 12.03
CA ALA A 505 -5.26 -34.22 11.23
C ALA A 505 -6.34 -35.17 11.76
N ASP A 506 -5.97 -36.28 12.41
CA ASP A 506 -6.90 -37.28 12.96
C ASP A 506 -7.36 -36.99 14.41
N GLY A 507 -7.02 -35.82 14.97
CA GLY A 507 -7.45 -35.41 16.32
C GLY A 507 -6.60 -35.99 17.45
N GLY A 508 -5.42 -36.53 17.14
CA GLY A 508 -4.47 -37.01 18.14
C GLY A 508 -3.94 -35.89 19.03
N THR A 509 -4.05 -36.04 20.35
CA THR A 509 -3.47 -35.09 21.31
C THR A 509 -2.05 -35.50 21.69
N PHE A 510 -1.08 -34.60 21.55
CA PHE A 510 0.26 -34.78 22.10
C PHE A 510 0.29 -34.45 23.61
N ARG A 511 0.60 -35.44 24.46
CA ARG A 511 0.89 -35.21 25.88
C ARG A 511 2.31 -34.66 26.05
N ASN A 512 2.44 -33.35 26.18
CA ASN A 512 3.72 -32.70 26.48
C ASN A 512 4.11 -32.91 27.96
N THR A 513 5.18 -33.66 28.22
CA THR A 513 5.69 -33.99 29.56
C THR A 513 6.37 -32.79 30.25
N ASN A 514 6.82 -31.77 29.51
CA ASN A 514 7.44 -30.57 30.09
C ASN A 514 6.43 -29.62 30.74
N ARG A 515 5.14 -29.68 30.37
CA ARG A 515 4.08 -28.81 30.92
C ARG A 515 3.83 -29.06 32.42
N ARG A 516 4.05 -30.29 32.92
CA ARG A 516 3.89 -30.67 34.34
C ARG A 516 5.03 -30.20 35.25
N ARG A 517 6.23 -29.90 34.72
CA ARG A 517 7.39 -29.53 35.55
C ARG A 517 7.37 -28.09 36.04
N ARG A 518 6.58 -27.20 35.42
CA ARG A 518 6.51 -25.78 35.80
C ARG A 518 5.34 -25.40 36.70
N THR A 519 4.28 -26.21 36.79
CA THR A 519 3.13 -25.98 37.70
C THR A 519 3.35 -26.58 39.10
N LYS A 520 4.54 -27.11 39.38
CA LYS A 520 5.00 -27.53 40.71
C LYS A 520 6.25 -26.74 41.07
N LYS A 521 6.12 -25.44 41.28
CA LYS A 521 7.06 -24.64 42.06
C LYS A 521 6.35 -23.40 42.57
#